data_AF-A0A075H723-F1
#
_entry.id   AF-A0A075H723-F1
#
_cell.length_a   1.000
_cell.length_b   1.000
_cell.length_c   1.000
_cell.angle_alpha   90.00
_cell.angle_beta   90.00
_cell.angle_gamma   90.00
#
_symmetry.space_group_name_H-M   'P 1'
#
loop_
_entity.id
_entity.type
_entity.pdbx_description
1 polymer ?
#
loop_
_entity_poly.entity_id
_entity_poly.type
_entity_poly.pdbx_seq_one_letter_code
_entity_poly.pdbx_strand_id
1 'polypeptide(L)'
;MSELESTNTSEINNKIRDLLDSRKNLITQLKSLNKKRLDMRDEIGTITTQLGEHQADLEPLYQEVGNLRKERQGLINEKKEIWTKINDANGGIKANDSNNKEQDSRNDRRFNKKENFKNVSKRIQEIEWKLQTAQLTREEEKKLIENIKSLQKKYNEWKKTHSARQEVSVLFKKIKKLVLIWIQLKNLEKLQKQHLKRKK
;
A
#
# COMPACT_ATOMS: atom_id res chain seq x y z
N MET A 1 87.10 -22.11 57.43
CA MET A 1 86.93 -20.91 56.57
C MET A 1 86.62 -21.29 55.12
N SER A 2 87.40 -22.19 54.47
CA SER A 2 87.19 -22.55 53.05
C SER A 2 85.87 -23.27 52.73
N GLU A 3 85.38 -24.18 53.59
CA GLU A 3 84.12 -24.91 53.32
C GLU A 3 82.87 -24.03 53.43
N LEU A 4 82.83 -23.12 54.41
CA LEU A 4 81.74 -22.16 54.63
C LEU A 4 81.62 -21.12 53.50
N GLU A 5 82.73 -20.73 52.88
CA GLU A 5 82.68 -19.87 51.69
C GLU A 5 82.23 -20.64 50.45
N SER A 6 82.57 -21.94 50.34
CA SER A 6 82.14 -22.78 49.21
C SER A 6 80.62 -23.04 49.21
N THR A 7 80.01 -23.24 50.39
CA THR A 7 78.56 -23.47 50.52
C THR A 7 77.77 -22.22 50.18
N ASN A 8 78.21 -21.06 50.67
CA ASN A 8 77.56 -19.77 50.37
C ASN A 8 77.61 -19.43 48.87
N THR A 9 78.73 -19.76 48.21
CA THR A 9 78.90 -19.59 46.76
C THR A 9 77.97 -20.52 45.96
N SER A 10 77.77 -21.76 46.41
CA SER A 10 76.85 -22.72 45.80
C SER A 10 75.39 -22.25 45.88
N GLU A 11 74.96 -21.74 47.04
CA GLU A 11 73.60 -21.21 47.23
C GLU A 11 73.31 -19.99 46.35
N ILE A 12 74.27 -19.07 46.25
CA ILE A 12 74.17 -17.91 45.35
C ILE A 12 74.03 -18.38 43.89
N ASN A 13 74.83 -19.35 43.47
CA ASN A 13 74.75 -19.91 42.11
C ASN A 13 73.40 -20.58 41.82
N ASN A 14 72.81 -21.28 42.79
CA ASN A 14 71.48 -21.86 42.65
C ASN A 14 70.40 -20.76 42.50
N LYS A 15 70.42 -19.73 43.35
CA LYS A 15 69.50 -18.58 43.21
C LYS A 15 69.64 -17.87 41.87
N ILE A 16 70.87 -17.73 41.37
CA ILE A 16 71.12 -17.14 40.04
C ILE A 16 70.48 -18.00 38.94
N ARG A 17 70.61 -19.34 39.00
CA ARG A 17 69.94 -20.22 38.02
C ARG A 17 68.43 -20.11 38.09
N ASP A 18 67.85 -20.15 39.28
CA ASP A 18 66.39 -20.05 39.47
C ASP A 18 65.85 -18.71 38.93
N LEU A 19 66.56 -17.61 39.19
CA LEU A 19 66.21 -16.29 38.65
C LEU A 19 66.32 -16.24 37.12
N LEU A 20 67.35 -16.87 36.54
CA LEU A 20 67.51 -16.95 35.08
C LEU A 20 66.40 -17.77 34.43
N ASP A 21 65.99 -18.89 35.04
CA ASP A 21 64.91 -19.72 34.51
C ASP A 21 63.54 -19.07 34.70
N SER A 22 63.30 -18.42 35.84
CA SER A 22 62.12 -17.57 36.05
C SER A 22 62.03 -16.46 35.00
N ARG A 23 63.16 -15.77 34.71
CA ARG A 23 63.24 -14.76 33.65
C ARG A 23 62.90 -15.33 32.27
N LYS A 24 63.43 -16.51 31.91
CA LYS A 24 63.10 -17.17 30.63
C LYS A 24 61.61 -17.51 30.53
N ASN A 25 61.01 -17.99 31.60
CA ASN A 25 59.58 -18.29 31.65
C ASN A 25 58.74 -17.03 31.46
N LEU A 26 59.06 -15.94 32.17
CA LEU A 26 58.39 -14.65 32.01
C LEU A 26 58.50 -14.10 30.58
N ILE A 27 59.66 -14.22 29.93
CA ILE A 27 59.82 -13.82 28.53
C ILE A 27 58.90 -14.63 27.61
N THR A 28 58.76 -15.93 27.87
CA THR A 28 57.89 -16.82 27.08
C THR A 28 56.41 -16.45 27.25
N GLN A 29 55.99 -16.19 28.50
CA GLN A 29 54.64 -15.72 28.79
C GLN A 29 54.35 -14.37 28.14
N LEU A 30 55.30 -13.44 28.16
CA LEU A 30 55.17 -12.12 27.52
C LEU A 30 54.99 -12.23 26.01
N LYS A 31 55.75 -13.12 25.34
CA LYS A 31 55.59 -13.39 23.91
C LYS A 31 54.21 -13.97 23.59
N SER A 32 53.74 -14.92 24.40
CA SER A 32 52.40 -15.51 24.25
C SER A 32 51.29 -14.46 24.43
N LEU A 33 51.38 -13.63 25.46
CA LEU A 33 50.45 -12.51 25.68
C LEU A 33 50.46 -11.51 24.53
N ASN A 34 51.65 -11.16 24.01
CA ASN A 34 51.75 -10.26 22.87
C ASN A 34 51.11 -10.84 21.61
N LYS A 35 51.23 -12.15 21.39
CA LYS A 35 50.57 -12.84 20.27
C LYS A 35 49.05 -12.78 20.42
N LYS A 36 48.51 -13.16 21.59
CA LYS A 36 47.07 -13.04 21.89
C LYS A 36 46.53 -11.62 21.70
N ARG A 37 47.31 -10.61 22.11
CA ARG A 37 46.95 -9.19 21.93
C ARG A 37 46.82 -8.82 20.46
N LEU A 38 47.72 -9.31 19.59
CA LEU A 38 47.65 -9.06 18.15
C LEU A 38 46.45 -9.79 17.52
N ASP A 39 46.23 -11.05 17.88
CA ASP A 39 45.10 -11.83 17.36
C ASP A 39 43.76 -11.17 17.71
N MET A 40 43.58 -10.70 18.96
CA MET A 40 42.39 -9.93 19.37
C MET A 40 42.25 -8.62 18.59
N ARG A 41 43.36 -7.95 18.23
CA ARG A 41 43.31 -6.72 17.44
C ARG A 41 42.80 -6.99 16.02
N ASP A 42 43.21 -8.10 15.43
CA ASP A 42 42.76 -8.51 14.09
C ASP A 42 41.28 -8.93 14.10
N GLU A 43 40.84 -9.62 15.15
CA GLU A 43 39.41 -9.93 15.37
C GLU A 43 38.57 -8.66 15.49
N ILE A 44 39.02 -7.67 16.27
CA ILE A 44 38.35 -6.36 16.38
C ILE A 44 38.25 -5.69 15.00
N GLY A 45 39.33 -5.73 14.20
CA GLY A 45 39.33 -5.20 12.85
C GLY A 45 38.26 -5.87 11.98
N THR A 46 38.18 -7.19 12.01
CA THR A 46 37.19 -7.98 11.26
C THR A 46 35.77 -7.63 11.67
N ILE A 47 35.48 -7.58 12.97
CA ILE A 47 34.15 -7.23 13.50
C ILE A 47 33.77 -5.80 13.10
N THR A 48 34.72 -4.87 13.13
CA THR A 48 34.49 -3.46 12.76
C THR A 48 34.10 -3.34 11.29
N THR A 49 34.78 -4.09 10.40
CA THR A 49 34.44 -4.13 8.97
C THR A 49 33.06 -4.72 8.74
N GLN A 50 32.75 -5.87 9.35
CA GLN A 50 31.42 -6.50 9.24
C GLN A 50 30.30 -5.60 9.74
N LEU A 51 30.53 -4.86 10.83
CA LEU A 51 29.57 -3.88 11.34
C LEU A 51 29.30 -2.78 10.31
N GLY A 52 30.35 -2.27 9.66
CA GLY A 52 30.23 -1.27 8.60
C GLY A 52 29.43 -1.79 7.40
N GLU A 53 29.69 -3.02 6.96
CA GLU A 53 28.96 -3.68 5.87
C GLU A 53 27.48 -3.85 6.21
N HIS A 54 27.17 -4.40 7.39
CA HIS A 54 25.78 -4.55 7.82
C HIS A 54 25.03 -3.22 7.97
N GLN A 55 25.72 -2.16 8.39
CA GLN A 55 25.13 -0.82 8.45
C GLN A 55 24.85 -0.28 7.04
N ALA A 56 25.75 -0.50 6.08
CA ALA A 56 25.55 -0.13 4.68
C ALA A 56 24.39 -0.91 4.04
N ASP A 57 24.22 -2.18 4.37
CA ASP A 57 23.10 -3.01 3.91
C ASP A 57 21.75 -2.59 4.50
N LEU A 58 21.74 -2.07 5.73
CA LEU A 58 20.53 -1.63 6.44
C LEU A 58 19.95 -0.33 5.88
N GLU A 59 20.80 0.62 5.49
CA GLU A 59 20.38 1.93 4.98
C GLU A 59 19.37 1.85 3.80
N PRO A 60 19.62 1.10 2.71
CA PRO A 60 18.66 1.00 1.62
C PRO A 60 17.33 0.36 2.04
N LEU A 61 17.35 -0.58 3.00
CA LEU A 61 16.13 -1.20 3.53
C LEU A 61 15.27 -0.19 4.31
N TYR A 62 15.89 0.71 5.08
CA TYR A 62 15.16 1.80 5.74
C TYR A 62 14.52 2.76 4.73
N GLN A 63 15.23 3.08 3.65
CA GLN A 63 14.69 3.89 2.55
C GLN A 63 13.52 3.20 1.85
N GLU A 64 13.63 1.91 1.56
CA GLU A 64 12.55 1.11 0.95
C GLU A 64 11.30 1.10 1.83
N VAL A 65 11.44 0.87 3.13
CA VAL A 65 10.33 0.95 4.09
C VAL A 65 9.68 2.34 4.09
N GLY A 66 10.48 3.40 4.00
CA GLY A 66 10.00 4.77 3.86
C GLY A 66 9.16 4.97 2.60
N ASN A 67 9.62 4.47 1.46
CA ASN A 67 8.93 4.55 0.18
C ASN A 67 7.61 3.78 0.19
N LEU A 68 7.61 2.54 0.71
CA LEU A 68 6.40 1.72 0.86
C LEU A 68 5.35 2.38 1.76
N ARG A 69 5.77 3.08 2.81
CA ARG A 69 4.85 3.87 3.67
C ARG A 69 4.20 5.01 2.90
N LYS A 70 4.96 5.73 2.08
CA LYS A 70 4.43 6.82 1.22
C LYS A 70 3.45 6.27 0.19
N GLU A 71 3.78 5.18 -0.49
CA GLU A 71 2.91 4.53 -1.47
C GLU A 71 1.60 4.07 -0.81
N ARG A 72 1.67 3.40 0.35
CA ARG A 72 0.49 3.02 1.13
C ARG A 72 -0.39 4.22 1.47
N GLN A 73 0.21 5.35 1.84
CA GLN A 73 -0.56 6.56 2.14
C GLN A 73 -1.24 7.13 0.90
N GLY A 74 -0.57 7.12 -0.26
CA GLY A 74 -1.14 7.48 -1.56
C GLY A 74 -2.39 6.65 -1.87
N LEU A 75 -2.29 5.33 -1.77
CA LEU A 75 -3.42 4.42 -2.00
C LEU A 75 -4.60 4.66 -1.04
N ILE A 76 -4.33 4.99 0.22
CA ILE A 76 -5.38 5.33 1.20
C ILE A 76 -6.10 6.62 0.78
N ASN A 77 -5.37 7.62 0.30
CA ASN A 77 -5.94 8.89 -0.14
C ASN A 77 -6.79 8.69 -1.41
N GLU A 78 -6.28 7.96 -2.40
CA GLU A 78 -7.03 7.59 -3.60
C GLU A 78 -8.33 6.85 -3.26
N LYS A 79 -8.26 5.89 -2.33
CA LYS A 79 -9.45 5.17 -1.85
C LYS A 79 -10.48 6.13 -1.28
N LYS A 80 -10.07 7.10 -0.45
CA LYS A 80 -10.98 8.09 0.14
C LYS A 80 -11.64 8.95 -0.94
N GLU A 81 -10.86 9.44 -1.90
CA GLU A 81 -11.38 10.25 -3.01
C GLU A 81 -12.37 9.48 -3.89
N ILE A 82 -12.10 8.20 -4.17
CA ILE A 82 -13.06 7.37 -4.88
C ILE A 82 -14.35 7.22 -4.05
N TRP A 83 -14.23 7.04 -2.74
CA TRP A 83 -15.39 6.88 -1.87
C TRP A 83 -16.26 8.14 -1.81
N THR A 84 -15.66 9.33 -1.76
CA THR A 84 -16.41 10.60 -1.84
C THR A 84 -17.13 10.72 -3.18
N LYS A 85 -16.45 10.46 -4.31
CA LYS A 85 -17.09 10.46 -5.64
C LYS A 85 -18.28 9.51 -5.74
N ILE A 86 -18.18 8.31 -5.14
CA ILE A 86 -19.30 7.35 -5.10
C ILE A 86 -20.47 7.92 -4.29
N ASN A 87 -20.20 8.55 -3.14
CA ASN A 87 -21.26 9.15 -2.33
C ASN A 87 -21.93 10.32 -3.02
N ASP A 88 -21.15 11.19 -3.67
CA ASP A 88 -21.67 12.34 -4.41
C ASP A 88 -22.56 11.87 -5.57
N ALA A 89 -22.09 10.88 -6.34
CA ALA A 89 -22.87 10.27 -7.42
C ALA A 89 -24.16 9.62 -6.89
N ASN A 90 -24.10 8.88 -5.78
CA ASN A 90 -25.27 8.27 -5.16
C ASN A 90 -26.24 9.32 -4.57
N GLY A 91 -25.73 10.41 -4.01
CA GLY A 91 -26.51 11.55 -3.53
C GLY A 91 -27.25 12.24 -4.68
N GLY A 92 -26.56 12.47 -5.80
CA GLY A 92 -27.16 12.99 -7.03
C GLY A 92 -28.26 12.07 -7.58
N ILE A 93 -28.06 10.75 -7.55
CA ILE A 93 -29.08 9.77 -7.95
C ILE A 93 -30.30 9.86 -7.02
N LYS A 94 -30.10 9.89 -5.69
CA LYS A 94 -31.21 10.00 -4.73
C LYS A 94 -31.99 11.30 -4.86
N ALA A 95 -31.31 12.43 -5.08
CA ALA A 95 -31.94 13.72 -5.30
C ALA A 95 -32.76 13.76 -6.60
N ASN A 96 -32.27 13.10 -7.65
CA ASN A 96 -33.00 12.97 -8.90
C ASN A 96 -34.23 12.06 -8.75
N ASP A 97 -34.11 10.96 -7.99
CA ASP A 97 -35.23 10.06 -7.68
C ASP A 97 -36.29 10.72 -6.78
N SER A 98 -35.91 11.64 -5.88
CA SER A 98 -36.86 12.39 -5.03
C SER A 98 -37.57 13.52 -5.78
N ASN A 99 -36.86 14.27 -6.62
CA ASN A 99 -37.47 15.31 -7.46
C ASN A 99 -38.49 14.73 -8.44
N ASN A 100 -38.27 13.49 -8.90
CA ASN A 100 -39.24 12.76 -9.70
C ASN A 100 -40.48 12.29 -8.92
N LYS A 101 -40.36 12.05 -7.61
CA LYS A 101 -41.52 11.69 -6.76
C LYS A 101 -42.41 12.89 -6.41
N GLU A 102 -41.84 14.08 -6.25
CA GLU A 102 -42.62 15.28 -5.95
C GLU A 102 -43.37 15.83 -7.17
N GLN A 103 -42.87 15.61 -8.40
CA GLN A 103 -43.60 16.00 -9.62
C GLN A 103 -44.70 15.02 -10.07
N ASP A 104 -44.72 13.77 -9.59
CA ASP A 104 -45.68 12.73 -10.03
C ASP A 104 -46.90 12.56 -9.10
N SER A 105 -47.18 13.51 -8.22
CA SER A 105 -48.43 13.49 -7.45
C SER A 105 -49.63 13.95 -8.31
N ARG A 106 -50.08 13.08 -9.23
CA ARG A 106 -51.45 12.54 -9.15
C ARG A 106 -51.81 11.44 -10.16
N ASN A 107 -51.18 11.26 -11.33
CA ASN A 107 -51.77 10.36 -12.34
C ASN A 107 -50.91 9.27 -12.99
N ASP A 108 -49.63 9.06 -12.65
CA ASP A 108 -48.79 8.12 -13.41
C ASP A 108 -48.04 7.07 -12.56
N ARG A 109 -48.73 6.45 -11.59
CA ARG A 109 -48.21 5.29 -10.83
C ARG A 109 -48.14 3.99 -11.66
N ARG A 110 -47.58 4.05 -12.86
CA ARG A 110 -47.10 2.88 -13.60
C ARG A 110 -45.71 3.17 -14.15
N PHE A 111 -44.74 3.30 -13.26
CA PHE A 111 -43.33 3.16 -13.61
C PHE A 111 -43.11 1.75 -14.19
N ASN A 112 -43.19 1.65 -15.50
CA ASN A 112 -43.01 0.43 -16.25
C ASN A 112 -41.54 0.02 -16.09
N LYS A 113 -41.28 -1.15 -15.48
CA LYS A 113 -39.91 -1.72 -15.28
C LYS A 113 -39.12 -1.94 -16.59
N LYS A 114 -39.64 -1.53 -17.75
CA LYS A 114 -39.05 -1.61 -19.09
C LYS A 114 -38.65 -0.26 -19.70
N GLU A 115 -38.89 0.89 -19.06
CA GLU A 115 -38.47 2.19 -19.60
C GLU A 115 -36.97 2.46 -19.31
N ASN A 116 -36.21 2.81 -20.35
CA ASN A 116 -34.81 3.22 -20.29
C ASN A 116 -34.56 4.32 -21.34
N PHE A 117 -33.42 5.01 -21.30
CA PHE A 117 -33.14 6.12 -22.23
C PHE A 117 -33.25 5.70 -23.71
N LYS A 118 -32.95 4.43 -24.06
CA LYS A 118 -33.06 3.91 -25.44
C LYS A 118 -34.53 3.81 -25.89
N ASN A 119 -35.41 3.35 -25.02
CA ASN A 119 -36.83 3.19 -25.31
C ASN A 119 -37.55 4.55 -25.35
N VAL A 120 -37.15 5.49 -24.49
CA VAL A 120 -37.63 6.88 -24.53
C VAL A 120 -37.14 7.58 -25.81
N SER A 121 -35.89 7.36 -26.22
CA SER A 121 -35.35 7.89 -27.48
C SER A 121 -36.13 7.39 -28.70
N LYS A 122 -36.47 6.10 -28.75
CA LYS A 122 -37.28 5.53 -29.84
C LYS A 122 -38.67 6.14 -29.92
N ARG A 123 -39.34 6.33 -28.77
CA ARG A 123 -40.65 7.00 -28.71
C ARG A 123 -40.60 8.45 -29.16
N ILE A 124 -39.55 9.19 -28.79
CA ILE A 124 -39.34 10.57 -29.28
C ILE A 124 -39.23 10.56 -30.81
N GLN A 125 -38.39 9.69 -31.37
CA GLN A 125 -38.22 9.54 -32.82
C GLN A 125 -39.52 9.12 -33.53
N GLU A 126 -40.31 8.23 -32.94
CA GLU A 126 -41.61 7.82 -33.49
C GLU A 126 -42.62 8.97 -33.50
N ILE A 127 -42.63 9.82 -32.46
CA ILE A 127 -43.51 10.99 -32.41
C ILE A 127 -43.03 12.09 -33.37
N GLU A 128 -41.73 12.33 -33.47
CA GLU A 128 -41.11 13.24 -34.43
C GLU A 128 -41.42 12.82 -35.88
N TRP A 129 -41.32 11.52 -36.17
CA TRP A 129 -41.69 10.97 -37.48
C TRP A 129 -43.19 11.19 -37.77
N LYS A 130 -44.07 10.90 -36.80
CA LYS A 130 -45.51 11.16 -36.95
C LYS A 130 -45.83 12.63 -37.21
N LEU A 131 -45.15 13.55 -36.54
CA LEU A 131 -45.28 14.99 -36.81
C LEU A 131 -44.85 15.38 -38.22
N GLN A 132 -43.91 14.64 -38.83
CA GLN A 132 -43.42 14.92 -40.18
C GLN A 132 -44.27 14.29 -41.29
N THR A 133 -44.86 13.12 -41.04
CA THR A 133 -45.49 12.32 -42.11
C THR A 133 -47.01 12.22 -42.05
N ALA A 134 -47.65 12.57 -40.93
CA ALA A 134 -49.11 12.44 -40.78
C ALA A 134 -49.83 13.78 -40.95
N GLN A 135 -51.05 13.75 -41.51
CA GLN A 135 -51.96 14.89 -41.47
C GLN A 135 -52.59 14.96 -40.07
N LEU A 136 -52.12 15.90 -39.26
CA LEU A 136 -52.55 16.07 -37.87
C LEU A 136 -53.39 17.34 -37.74
N THR A 137 -54.34 17.32 -36.81
CA THR A 137 -55.02 18.56 -36.41
C THR A 137 -54.11 19.39 -35.50
N ARG A 138 -54.30 20.71 -35.49
CA ARG A 138 -53.49 21.64 -34.68
C ARG A 138 -53.46 21.30 -33.18
N GLU A 139 -54.53 20.70 -32.67
CA GLU A 139 -54.61 20.23 -31.29
C GLU A 139 -53.79 18.95 -31.04
N GLU A 140 -53.79 18.01 -32.00
CA GLU A 140 -52.98 16.80 -31.94
C GLU A 140 -51.49 17.12 -32.05
N GLU A 141 -51.11 18.02 -32.95
CA GLU A 141 -49.74 18.51 -33.05
C GLU A 141 -49.27 19.13 -31.72
N LYS A 142 -50.09 19.98 -31.11
CA LYS A 142 -49.78 20.60 -29.82
C LYS A 142 -49.59 19.56 -28.71
N LYS A 143 -50.45 18.52 -28.68
CA LYS A 143 -50.32 17.40 -27.73
C LYS A 143 -49.06 16.56 -27.97
N LEU A 144 -48.69 16.31 -29.23
CA LEU A 144 -47.48 15.56 -29.58
C LEU A 144 -46.20 16.35 -29.22
N ILE A 145 -46.18 17.66 -29.45
CA ILE A 145 -45.06 18.54 -29.06
C ILE A 145 -44.90 18.56 -27.53
N GLU A 146 -46.00 18.66 -26.78
CA GLU A 146 -45.97 18.64 -25.32
C GLU A 146 -45.50 17.28 -24.79
N ASN A 147 -45.89 16.19 -25.45
CA ASN A 147 -45.41 14.84 -25.16
C ASN A 147 -43.90 14.71 -25.42
N ILE A 148 -43.40 15.19 -26.57
CA ILE A 148 -41.95 15.24 -26.86
C ILE A 148 -41.20 16.00 -25.75
N LYS A 149 -41.69 17.17 -25.34
CA LYS A 149 -41.06 17.98 -24.28
C LYS A 149 -40.95 17.20 -22.96
N SER A 150 -42.02 16.49 -22.58
CA SER A 150 -42.03 15.64 -21.38
C SER A 150 -41.07 14.45 -21.50
N LEU A 151 -41.03 13.79 -22.67
CA LEU A 151 -40.17 12.64 -22.94
C LEU A 151 -38.70 13.04 -23.03
N GLN A 152 -38.37 14.23 -23.57
CA GLN A 152 -37.02 14.77 -23.60
C GLN A 152 -36.48 15.04 -22.18
N LYS A 153 -37.32 15.55 -21.29
CA LYS A 153 -36.96 15.72 -19.87
C LYS A 153 -36.63 14.35 -19.24
N LYS A 154 -37.51 13.37 -19.40
CA LYS A 154 -37.28 11.99 -18.94
C LYS A 154 -36.03 11.37 -19.57
N TYR A 155 -35.79 11.56 -20.86
CA TYR A 155 -34.60 11.07 -21.57
C TYR A 155 -33.31 11.61 -20.95
N ASN A 156 -33.26 12.92 -20.70
CA ASN A 156 -32.08 13.58 -20.13
C ASN A 156 -31.78 13.07 -18.71
N GLU A 157 -32.81 12.86 -17.88
CA GLU A 157 -32.66 12.29 -16.54
C GLU A 157 -32.16 10.84 -16.60
N TRP A 158 -32.76 10.00 -17.45
CA TRP A 158 -32.31 8.63 -17.63
C TRP A 158 -30.88 8.54 -18.17
N LYS A 159 -30.48 9.43 -19.07
CA LYS A 159 -29.12 9.51 -19.61
C LYS A 159 -28.10 9.87 -18.53
N LYS A 160 -28.40 10.88 -17.69
CA LYS A 160 -27.55 11.26 -16.55
C LYS A 160 -27.41 10.12 -15.54
N THR A 161 -28.53 9.51 -15.15
CA THR A 161 -28.54 8.36 -14.23
C THR A 161 -27.78 7.15 -14.79
N HIS A 162 -27.88 6.90 -16.10
CA HIS A 162 -27.12 5.82 -16.74
C HIS A 162 -25.62 6.08 -16.72
N SER A 163 -25.17 7.30 -17.05
CA SER A 163 -23.75 7.69 -16.98
C SER A 163 -23.19 7.51 -15.57
N ALA A 164 -23.89 8.05 -14.56
CA ALA A 164 -23.47 7.93 -13.16
C ALA A 164 -23.36 6.46 -12.73
N ARG A 165 -24.29 5.59 -13.14
CA ARG A 165 -24.23 4.13 -12.86
C ARG A 165 -23.03 3.46 -13.54
N GLN A 166 -22.67 3.87 -14.76
CA GLN A 166 -21.49 3.36 -15.44
C GLN A 166 -20.20 3.78 -14.72
N GLU A 167 -20.09 5.05 -14.32
CA GLU A 167 -18.96 5.57 -13.56
C GLU A 167 -18.80 4.86 -12.22
N VAL A 168 -19.89 4.69 -11.47
CA VAL A 168 -19.90 3.91 -10.22
C VAL A 168 -19.44 2.47 -10.47
N SER A 169 -19.90 1.82 -11.54
CA SER A 169 -19.46 0.46 -11.89
C SER A 169 -17.95 0.39 -12.17
N VAL A 170 -17.39 1.35 -12.90
CA VAL A 170 -15.95 1.44 -13.18
C VAL A 170 -15.16 1.66 -11.89
N LEU A 171 -15.61 2.56 -11.03
CA LEU A 171 -14.99 2.80 -9.72
C LEU A 171 -15.04 1.57 -8.81
N PHE A 172 -16.15 0.82 -8.80
CA PHE A 172 -16.25 -0.44 -8.06
C PHE A 172 -15.24 -1.48 -8.54
N LYS A 173 -15.01 -1.59 -9.86
CA LYS A 173 -13.98 -2.48 -10.41
C LYS A 173 -12.58 -2.08 -9.94
N LYS A 174 -12.28 -0.77 -9.90
CA LYS A 174 -11.01 -0.24 -9.37
C LYS A 174 -10.84 -0.57 -7.88
N ILE A 175 -11.86 -0.32 -7.06
CA ILE A 175 -11.84 -0.67 -5.62
C ILE A 175 -11.57 -2.16 -5.43
N LYS A 176 -12.24 -3.03 -6.19
CA LYS A 176 -12.07 -4.48 -6.07
C LYS A 176 -10.60 -4.90 -6.35
N LYS A 177 -9.96 -4.28 -7.34
CA LYS A 177 -8.53 -4.50 -7.62
C LYS A 177 -7.64 -4.03 -6.46
N LEU A 178 -7.89 -2.84 -5.93
CA LEU A 178 -7.12 -2.31 -4.79
C LEU A 178 -7.25 -3.20 -3.53
N VAL A 179 -8.44 -3.74 -3.28
CA VAL A 179 -8.66 -4.68 -2.17
C VAL A 179 -7.85 -5.97 -2.36
N LEU A 180 -7.79 -6.51 -3.59
CA LEU A 180 -6.98 -7.69 -3.90
C LEU A 180 -5.48 -7.43 -3.67
N ILE A 181 -4.97 -6.30 -4.15
CA ILE A 181 -3.57 -5.89 -3.93
C ILE A 181 -3.27 -5.77 -2.43
N TRP A 182 -4.17 -5.15 -1.66
CA TRP A 182 -4.02 -5.02 -0.22
C TRP A 182 -3.95 -6.38 0.50
N ILE A 183 -4.76 -7.35 0.09
CA ILE A 183 -4.72 -8.72 0.63
C ILE A 183 -3.37 -9.38 0.30
N GLN A 184 -2.88 -9.24 -0.93
CA GLN A 184 -1.59 -9.78 -1.35
C GLN A 184 -0.44 -9.20 -0.50
N LEU A 185 -0.40 -7.88 -0.32
CA LEU A 185 0.59 -7.21 0.52
C LEU A 185 0.55 -7.70 1.97
N LYS A 186 -0.66 -7.88 2.54
CA LYS A 186 -0.82 -8.38 3.92
C LYS A 186 -0.33 -9.83 4.07
N ASN A 187 -0.47 -10.65 3.04
CA ASN A 187 0.05 -12.03 3.03
C ASN A 187 1.57 -12.06 2.91
N LEU A 188 2.16 -11.19 2.08
CA LEU A 188 3.62 -11.03 1.98
C LEU A 188 4.23 -10.60 3.32
N GLU A 189 3.61 -9.65 4.02
CA GLU A 189 4.05 -9.21 5.35
C GLU A 189 4.03 -10.36 6.38
N LYS A 190 3.01 -11.23 6.34
CA LYS A 190 2.94 -12.43 7.19
C LYS A 190 4.05 -13.42 6.88
N LEU A 191 4.32 -13.68 5.60
CA LEU A 191 5.38 -14.59 5.16
C LEU A 191 6.77 -14.09 5.56
N GLN A 192 7.06 -12.81 5.38
CA GLN A 192 8.32 -12.21 5.84
C GLN A 192 8.50 -12.34 7.36
N LYS A 193 7.45 -12.08 8.15
CA LYS A 193 7.49 -12.26 9.61
C LYS A 193 7.75 -13.71 10.03
N GLN A 194 7.20 -14.69 9.31
CA GLN A 194 7.48 -16.11 9.56
C GLN A 194 8.92 -16.50 9.19
N HIS A 195 9.43 -15.98 8.07
CA HIS A 195 10.79 -16.25 7.62
C HIS A 195 11.83 -15.68 8.59
N LEU A 196 11.57 -14.49 9.15
CA LEU A 196 12.43 -13.86 10.15
C LEU A 196 12.43 -14.61 11.49
N LYS A 197 11.30 -15.22 11.88
CA LYS A 197 11.20 -16.06 13.08
C LYS A 197 11.89 -17.43 12.96
N ARG A 198 12.04 -17.95 11.74
CA ARG A 198 12.72 -19.24 11.48
C ARG A 198 14.25 -19.12 11.37
N LYS A 199 14.77 -17.91 11.22
CA LYS A 199 16.21 -17.60 11.14
C LYS A 199 16.83 -17.21 12.50
N LYS A 200 16.02 -17.09 13.54
CA LYS A 200 16.46 -16.93 14.94
C LYS A 200 16.32 -18.27 15.65
#